data_AF-A0A2J6NMP4-F1
#
_entry.id   AF-A0A2J6NMP4-F1
#
_cell.length_a   1.000
_cell.length_b   1.000
_cell.length_c   1.000
_cell.angle_alpha   90.00
_cell.angle_beta   90.00
_cell.angle_gamma   90.00
#
_symmetry.space_group_name_H-M   'P 1'
#
loop_
_entity.id
_entity.type
_entity.pdbx_description
1 polymer ?
#
loop_
_entity_poly.entity_id
_entity_poly.type
_entity_poly.pdbx_seq_one_letter_code
_entity_poly.pdbx_strand_id
1 'polypeptide(L)'
;MRTIGFHNTDKTRPATTPWVTHYQSGATIFGRGTYLPIDYGQARNDNTLVVGSSGTGKTYSFVEPNILQANANYVVADAKGDILANTGMSLRAQGYHIQVLNLVDLKHSMTYNPLYYMHDEMDVVAFAHQVIGADITGNANHRGFDDPFWTNAPASLLEALIMFTEEFLPVGMQTMGTALRLGSGTKSAFRCPAALEQRCPEQGVRENLEQHCWYPGNRLGTVHGRGR
;
A
#
# COMPACT_ATOMS: atom_id res chain seq x y z
N MET A 1 -5.68 6.71 37.83
CA MET A 1 -5.69 5.97 36.55
C MET A 1 -7.02 6.22 35.87
N ARG A 2 -7.02 6.89 34.70
CA ARG A 2 -8.23 7.00 33.87
C ARG A 2 -8.31 5.74 33.02
N THR A 3 -9.38 4.98 33.18
CA THR A 3 -9.67 3.76 32.42
C THR A 3 -9.90 4.13 30.96
N ILE A 4 -9.05 3.62 30.07
CA ILE A 4 -9.29 3.65 28.63
C ILE A 4 -10.37 2.61 28.36
N GLY A 5 -11.62 3.04 28.32
CA GLY A 5 -12.77 2.20 28.02
C GLY A 5 -13.64 2.90 27.00
N PHE A 6 -14.09 2.14 25.99
CA PHE A 6 -15.09 2.61 25.03
C PHE A 6 -16.37 2.93 25.80
N HIS A 7 -16.65 4.22 26.02
CA HIS A 7 -17.93 4.64 26.53
C HIS A 7 -18.96 4.50 25.41
N ASN A 8 -19.72 3.39 25.41
CA ASN A 8 -20.95 3.34 24.64
C ASN A 8 -21.97 4.26 25.32
N THR A 9 -21.94 5.55 24.96
CA THR A 9 -23.00 6.50 25.30
C THR A 9 -24.15 6.27 24.33
N ASP A 10 -24.82 5.12 24.46
CA ASP A 10 -26.00 4.74 23.68
C ASP A 10 -27.21 5.53 24.21
N LYS A 11 -27.16 6.86 24.04
CA LYS A 11 -28.37 7.65 23.96
C LYS A 11 -28.77 7.58 22.50
N THR A 12 -29.84 6.85 22.20
CA THR A 12 -30.51 6.87 20.90
C THR A 12 -31.04 8.29 20.64
N ARG A 13 -30.14 9.19 20.25
CA ARG A 13 -30.52 10.46 19.63
C ARG A 13 -31.21 10.09 18.33
N PRO A 14 -32.42 10.60 18.05
CA PRO A 14 -32.99 10.47 16.72
C PRO A 14 -31.96 11.09 15.77
N ALA A 15 -31.34 10.26 14.94
CA ALA A 15 -30.29 10.71 14.05
C ALA A 15 -30.94 11.66 13.05
N THR A 16 -30.81 12.97 13.27
CA THR A 16 -30.80 13.92 12.16
C THR A 16 -29.77 13.35 11.18
N THR A 17 -30.24 12.94 10.01
CA THR A 17 -29.39 12.37 8.97
C THR A 17 -28.11 13.21 8.87
N PRO A 18 -26.91 12.61 8.97
CA PRO A 18 -25.66 13.38 8.98
C PRO A 18 -25.36 14.05 7.63
N TRP A 19 -26.21 13.83 6.63
CA TRP A 19 -26.14 14.38 5.29
C TRP A 19 -26.46 15.87 5.26
N VAL A 20 -25.67 16.63 4.49
CA VAL A 20 -25.97 18.01 4.12
C VAL A 20 -26.40 18.09 2.66
N THR A 21 -27.27 19.04 2.34
CA THR A 21 -27.82 19.27 0.99
C THR A 21 -26.97 20.21 0.15
N HIS A 22 -26.13 21.01 0.78
CA HIS A 22 -25.24 21.96 0.14
C HIS A 22 -23.82 21.43 0.17
N TYR A 23 -23.13 21.54 -0.96
CA TYR A 23 -21.73 21.16 -1.04
C TYR A 23 -20.87 22.05 -0.12
N GLN A 24 -19.97 21.42 0.61
CA GLN A 24 -18.93 22.08 1.40
C GLN A 24 -17.60 21.39 1.08
N SER A 25 -16.51 22.17 1.00
CA SER A 25 -15.16 21.61 0.89
C SER A 25 -14.86 20.73 2.11
N GLY A 26 -14.21 19.58 1.91
CA GLY A 26 -14.02 18.58 2.96
C GLY A 26 -15.22 17.67 3.23
N ALA A 27 -16.07 17.42 2.23
CA ALA A 27 -17.19 16.46 2.34
C ALA A 27 -17.06 15.32 1.33
N THR A 28 -17.48 14.12 1.73
CA THR A 28 -17.66 12.98 0.82
C THR A 28 -18.91 13.21 -0.02
N ILE A 29 -18.77 13.16 -1.34
CA ILE A 29 -19.84 13.33 -2.31
C ILE A 29 -20.48 11.97 -2.57
N PHE A 30 -21.79 11.85 -2.32
CA PHE A 30 -22.57 10.64 -2.66
C PHE A 30 -23.44 10.87 -3.91
N GLY A 31 -23.78 12.12 -4.19
CA GLY A 31 -24.59 12.51 -5.32
C GLY A 31 -25.08 13.95 -5.18
N ARG A 32 -25.95 14.37 -6.09
CA ARG A 32 -26.53 15.71 -6.06
C ARG A 32 -27.34 15.91 -4.79
N GLY A 33 -26.95 16.87 -3.97
CA GLY A 33 -27.66 17.21 -2.73
C GLY A 33 -27.46 16.22 -1.58
N THR A 34 -26.47 15.32 -1.69
CA THR A 34 -26.15 14.35 -0.64
C THR A 34 -24.64 14.35 -0.41
N TYR A 35 -24.24 15.03 0.67
CA TYR A 35 -22.84 15.15 1.07
C TYR A 35 -22.67 14.78 2.55
N LEU A 36 -21.56 14.14 2.90
CA LEU A 36 -21.19 13.85 4.29
C LEU A 36 -19.94 14.64 4.66
N PRO A 37 -20.03 15.65 5.53
CA PRO A 37 -18.86 16.38 6.00
C PRO A 37 -17.87 15.44 6.69
N ILE A 38 -16.59 15.53 6.33
CA ILE A 38 -15.52 14.74 6.94
C ILE A 38 -15.07 15.48 8.20
N ASP A 39 -15.16 14.81 9.35
CA ASP A 39 -14.66 15.34 10.62
C ASP A 39 -13.23 14.83 10.88
N TYR A 40 -12.25 15.61 10.42
CA TYR A 40 -10.83 15.31 10.61
C TYR A 40 -10.39 15.30 12.09
N GLY A 41 -11.15 15.94 12.99
CA GLY A 41 -10.80 16.04 14.40
C GLY A 41 -11.30 14.85 15.24
N GLN A 42 -12.43 14.26 14.87
CA GLN A 42 -13.03 13.15 15.61
C GLN A 42 -12.73 11.76 15.04
N ALA A 43 -12.04 11.67 13.90
CA ALA A 43 -11.66 10.40 13.26
C ALA A 43 -12.83 9.39 13.21
N ARG A 44 -13.99 9.86 12.72
CA ARG A 44 -15.19 9.02 12.65
C ARG A 44 -14.99 7.88 11.65
N ASN A 45 -15.66 6.76 11.91
CA ASN A 45 -15.71 5.66 10.96
C ASN A 45 -16.64 6.04 9.79
N ASP A 46 -16.03 6.52 8.72
CA ASP A 46 -16.72 6.95 7.50
C ASP A 46 -16.62 5.90 6.37
N ASN A 47 -16.45 4.63 6.74
CA ASN A 47 -16.41 3.52 5.79
C ASN A 47 -17.69 3.48 4.95
N THR A 48 -17.52 3.55 3.63
CA THR A 48 -18.63 3.63 2.68
C THR A 48 -18.65 2.42 1.76
N LEU A 49 -19.81 1.76 1.66
CA LEU A 49 -20.05 0.67 0.71
C LEU A 49 -20.92 1.16 -0.44
N VAL A 50 -20.36 1.15 -1.66
CA VAL A 50 -21.08 1.52 -2.89
C VAL A 50 -21.36 0.26 -3.71
N VAL A 51 -22.65 -0.09 -3.83
CA VAL A 51 -23.10 -1.27 -4.57
C VAL A 51 -23.72 -0.85 -5.90
N GLY A 52 -23.35 -1.55 -6.96
CA GLY A 52 -23.93 -1.36 -8.29
C GLY A 52 -23.42 -2.43 -9.26
N SER A 53 -24.19 -2.76 -10.29
CA SER A 53 -23.76 -3.69 -11.33
C SER A 53 -22.58 -3.14 -12.15
N SER A 54 -21.98 -3.96 -13.02
CA SER A 54 -20.95 -3.49 -13.95
C SER A 54 -21.53 -2.41 -14.87
N GLY A 55 -20.76 -1.35 -15.14
CA GLY A 55 -21.18 -0.26 -16.02
C GLY A 55 -22.06 0.82 -15.39
N THR A 56 -22.46 0.71 -14.12
CA THR A 56 -23.30 1.73 -13.45
C THR A 56 -22.57 3.02 -13.08
N GLY A 57 -21.29 3.15 -13.46
CA GLY A 57 -20.49 4.35 -13.19
C GLY A 57 -20.02 4.48 -11.75
N LYS A 58 -19.84 3.40 -10.96
CA LYS A 58 -19.32 3.48 -9.58
C LYS A 58 -18.03 4.30 -9.49
N THR A 59 -17.10 4.06 -10.40
CA THR A 59 -15.83 4.79 -10.48
C THR A 59 -16.04 6.26 -10.82
N TYR A 60 -16.74 6.54 -11.91
CA TYR A 60 -16.98 7.90 -12.41
C TYR A 60 -17.85 8.75 -11.48
N SER A 61 -18.89 8.18 -10.87
CA SER A 61 -19.90 8.92 -10.11
C SER A 61 -19.55 9.09 -8.64
N PHE A 62 -18.76 8.17 -8.06
CA PHE A 62 -18.40 8.21 -6.64
C PHE A 62 -16.89 8.35 -6.41
N VAL A 63 -16.06 7.50 -7.04
CA VAL A 63 -14.63 7.47 -6.74
C VAL A 63 -13.91 8.71 -7.28
N GLU A 64 -14.03 8.99 -8.58
CA GLU A 64 -13.32 10.09 -9.24
C GLU A 64 -13.68 11.47 -8.64
N PRO A 65 -14.95 11.83 -8.40
CA PRO A 65 -15.28 13.12 -7.80
C PRO A 65 -14.69 13.28 -6.41
N ASN A 66 -14.66 12.22 -5.60
CA ASN A 66 -14.09 12.27 -4.25
C ASN A 66 -12.55 12.35 -4.25
N ILE A 67 -11.88 11.76 -5.25
CA ILE A 67 -10.44 11.91 -5.43
C ILE A 67 -10.09 13.32 -5.92
N LEU A 68 -10.84 13.84 -6.90
CA LEU A 68 -10.58 15.15 -7.52
C LEU A 68 -10.72 16.32 -6.55
N GLN A 69 -11.46 16.14 -5.46
CA GLN A 69 -11.54 17.13 -4.38
C GLN A 69 -10.22 17.33 -3.63
N ALA A 70 -9.30 16.36 -3.65
CA ALA A 70 -8.00 16.43 -3.01
C ALA A 70 -8.07 16.81 -1.50
N ASN A 71 -9.02 16.20 -0.81
CA ASN A 71 -9.35 16.50 0.59
C ASN A 71 -8.54 15.64 1.60
N ALA A 72 -7.82 14.61 1.15
CA ALA A 72 -7.12 13.65 2.02
C ALA A 72 -5.96 12.95 1.30
N ASN A 73 -5.19 12.13 2.02
CA ASN A 73 -4.23 11.21 1.41
C ASN A 73 -4.98 9.98 0.87
N TYR A 74 -4.64 9.55 -0.35
CA TYR A 74 -5.35 8.47 -1.03
C TYR A 74 -4.45 7.25 -1.25
N VAL A 75 -5.00 6.07 -0.98
CA VAL A 75 -4.49 4.79 -1.46
C VAL A 75 -5.60 4.17 -2.31
N VAL A 76 -5.33 3.99 -3.60
CA VAL A 76 -6.35 3.56 -4.57
C VAL A 76 -5.90 2.27 -5.23
N ALA A 77 -6.75 1.23 -5.13
CA ALA A 77 -6.61 0.02 -5.91
C ALA A 77 -7.22 0.22 -7.31
N ASP A 78 -6.39 0.53 -8.30
CA ASP A 78 -6.82 0.78 -9.68
C ASP A 78 -6.52 -0.44 -10.57
N ALA A 79 -7.52 -1.30 -10.75
CA ALA A 79 -7.37 -2.51 -11.56
C ALA A 79 -7.29 -2.25 -13.07
N LYS A 80 -7.77 -1.10 -13.55
CA LYS A 80 -7.82 -0.77 -14.99
C LYS A 80 -6.81 0.30 -15.40
N GLY A 81 -6.37 1.14 -14.47
CA GLY A 81 -5.52 2.30 -14.73
C GLY A 81 -6.30 3.58 -15.08
N ASP A 82 -7.62 3.49 -15.22
CA ASP A 82 -8.47 4.60 -15.65
C ASP A 82 -8.52 5.70 -14.57
N ILE A 83 -8.49 5.33 -13.29
CA ILE A 83 -8.62 6.31 -12.19
C ILE A 83 -7.40 7.22 -12.19
N LEU A 84 -6.20 6.63 -12.27
CA LEU A 84 -4.96 7.41 -12.34
C LEU A 84 -4.91 8.25 -13.62
N ALA A 85 -5.33 7.71 -14.76
CA ALA A 85 -5.37 8.44 -16.03
C ALA A 85 -6.30 9.67 -15.96
N ASN A 86 -7.48 9.51 -15.37
CA ASN A 86 -8.51 10.56 -15.30
C ASN A 86 -8.20 11.63 -14.24
N THR A 87 -7.62 11.24 -13.10
CA THR A 87 -7.48 12.13 -11.92
C THR A 87 -6.05 12.58 -11.65
N GLY A 88 -5.04 11.85 -12.13
CA GLY A 88 -3.64 12.05 -11.74
C GLY A 88 -3.07 13.42 -12.09
N MET A 89 -3.42 13.99 -13.25
CA MET A 89 -2.97 15.33 -13.63
C MET A 89 -3.56 16.42 -12.72
N SER A 90 -4.84 16.27 -12.32
CA SER A 90 -5.50 17.18 -11.39
C SER A 90 -4.84 17.12 -10.01
N LEU A 91 -4.61 15.92 -9.49
CA LEU A 91 -3.93 15.73 -8.20
C LEU A 91 -2.52 16.35 -8.20
N ARG A 92 -1.73 16.15 -9.27
CA ARG A 92 -0.42 16.81 -9.40
C ARG A 92 -0.52 18.33 -9.41
N ALA A 93 -1.49 18.89 -10.12
CA ALA A 93 -1.73 20.33 -10.15
C ALA A 93 -2.12 20.88 -8.76
N GLN A 94 -2.77 20.07 -7.94
CA GLN A 94 -3.12 20.37 -6.55
C GLN A 94 -1.99 20.07 -5.55
N GLY A 95 -0.78 19.72 -6.03
CA GLY A 95 0.41 19.56 -5.21
C GLY A 95 0.65 18.15 -4.66
N TYR A 96 -0.12 17.15 -5.08
CA TYR A 96 0.08 15.77 -4.62
C TYR A 96 1.32 15.12 -5.23
N HIS A 97 2.07 14.41 -4.38
CA HIS A 97 3.10 13.49 -4.82
C HIS A 97 2.48 12.12 -5.10
N ILE A 98 2.41 11.74 -6.38
CA ILE A 98 1.77 10.50 -6.82
C ILE A 98 2.81 9.39 -6.95
N GLN A 99 2.55 8.26 -6.28
CA GLN A 99 3.36 7.05 -6.31
C GLN A 99 2.51 5.92 -6.89
N VAL A 100 3.08 5.09 -7.78
CA VAL A 100 2.34 4.08 -8.54
C VAL A 100 3.02 2.71 -8.44
N LEU A 101 2.39 1.78 -7.73
CA LEU A 101 2.80 0.38 -7.74
C LEU A 101 1.98 -0.37 -8.82
N ASN A 102 2.54 -0.46 -10.02
CA ASN A 102 1.98 -1.23 -11.13
C ASN A 102 2.48 -2.68 -11.07
N LEU A 103 1.56 -3.62 -10.85
CA LEU A 103 1.86 -5.05 -10.74
C LEU A 103 1.82 -5.78 -12.10
N VAL A 104 1.40 -5.11 -13.17
CA VAL A 104 1.31 -5.67 -14.54
C VAL A 104 2.54 -5.27 -15.36
N ASP A 105 2.86 -3.98 -15.40
CA ASP A 105 4.05 -3.46 -16.08
C ASP A 105 5.05 -2.90 -15.08
N LEU A 106 5.98 -3.76 -14.68
CA LEU A 106 7.02 -3.43 -13.71
C LEU A 106 7.99 -2.34 -14.23
N LYS A 107 8.09 -2.09 -15.54
CA LYS A 107 8.97 -1.05 -16.09
C LYS A 107 8.47 0.36 -15.77
N HIS A 108 7.14 0.51 -15.68
CA HIS A 108 6.47 1.77 -15.34
C HIS A 108 5.91 1.73 -13.91
N SER A 109 6.57 0.96 -13.03
CA SER A 109 6.17 0.75 -11.66
C SER A 109 7.22 1.27 -10.70
N MET A 110 6.77 1.70 -9.53
CA MET A 110 7.63 1.88 -8.38
C MET A 110 8.01 0.52 -7.80
N THR A 111 9.21 0.42 -7.24
CA THR A 111 9.65 -0.79 -6.55
C THR A 111 9.17 -0.79 -5.10
N TYR A 112 8.75 -1.95 -4.61
CA TYR A 112 8.38 -2.16 -3.21
C TYR A 112 9.14 -3.36 -2.66
N ASN A 113 9.80 -3.16 -1.52
CA ASN A 113 10.46 -4.24 -0.78
C ASN A 113 9.84 -4.35 0.61
N PRO A 114 9.05 -5.40 0.90
CA PRO A 114 8.37 -5.54 2.18
C PRO A 114 9.34 -5.68 3.36
N LEU A 115 10.49 -6.34 3.17
CA LEU A 115 11.51 -6.53 4.22
C LEU A 115 12.06 -5.20 4.74
N TYR A 116 12.12 -4.16 3.90
CA TYR A 116 12.58 -2.85 4.34
C TYR A 116 11.66 -2.20 5.39
N TYR A 117 10.38 -2.58 5.42
CA TYR A 117 9.37 -2.01 6.31
C TYR A 117 9.08 -2.91 7.52
N MET A 118 9.78 -4.03 7.65
CA MET A 118 9.70 -4.88 8.83
C MET A 118 10.66 -4.33 9.88
N HIS A 119 10.14 -4.06 11.07
CA HIS A 119 10.93 -3.48 12.16
C HIS A 119 11.02 -4.44 13.35
N ASP A 120 9.95 -5.21 13.58
CA ASP A 120 9.87 -6.18 14.66
C ASP A 120 9.61 -7.60 14.12
N GLU A 121 9.97 -8.62 14.89
CA GLU A 121 9.70 -10.03 14.56
C GLU A 121 8.20 -10.29 14.30
N MET A 122 7.35 -9.55 15.00
CA MET A 122 5.89 -9.63 14.82
C MET A 122 5.43 -9.16 13.44
N ASP A 123 6.16 -8.24 12.80
CA ASP A 123 5.86 -7.81 11.42
C ASP A 123 6.14 -8.94 10.44
N VAL A 124 7.21 -9.70 10.66
CA VAL A 124 7.57 -10.86 9.84
C VAL A 124 6.50 -11.94 9.95
N VAL A 125 6.07 -12.27 11.17
CA VAL A 125 5.00 -13.24 11.44
C VAL A 125 3.69 -12.79 10.78
N ALA A 126 3.27 -11.55 11.03
CA ALA A 126 2.03 -11.01 10.45
C ALA A 126 2.08 -11.01 8.91
N PHE A 127 3.21 -10.62 8.32
CA PHE A 127 3.41 -10.62 6.88
C PHE A 127 3.35 -12.03 6.30
N ALA A 128 4.07 -12.99 6.86
CA ALA A 128 4.11 -14.36 6.36
C ALA A 128 2.72 -15.00 6.40
N HIS A 129 2.01 -14.87 7.53
CA HIS A 129 0.63 -15.34 7.65
C HIS A 129 -0.32 -14.64 6.68
N GLN A 130 -0.16 -13.33 6.45
CA GLN A 130 -0.99 -12.59 5.48
C GLN A 130 -0.72 -13.04 4.04
N VAL A 131 0.54 -13.28 3.67
CA VAL A 131 0.91 -13.73 2.32
C VAL A 131 0.38 -15.14 2.05
N ILE A 132 0.52 -16.06 2.99
CA ILE A 132 0.03 -17.44 2.84
C ILE A 132 -1.49 -17.52 2.94
N GLY A 133 -2.11 -16.74 3.85
CA GLY A 133 -3.54 -16.74 4.08
C GLY A 133 -4.36 -15.87 3.11
N ALA A 134 -3.70 -15.09 2.24
CA ALA A 134 -4.34 -14.29 1.22
C ALA A 134 -4.92 -15.21 0.12
N ASP A 135 -6.20 -15.53 0.23
CA ASP A 135 -6.95 -16.20 -0.82
C ASP A 135 -7.23 -15.22 -1.97
N ILE A 136 -6.60 -15.46 -3.11
CA ILE A 136 -6.73 -14.68 -4.35
C ILE A 136 -8.12 -14.88 -4.98
N THR A 137 -8.89 -15.89 -4.56
CA THR A 137 -10.20 -16.25 -5.15
C THR A 137 -11.38 -15.57 -4.47
N GLY A 138 -11.18 -14.92 -3.32
CA GLY A 138 -12.25 -14.24 -2.57
C GLY A 138 -13.32 -15.19 -2.02
N ASN A 139 -13.07 -16.50 -2.00
CA ASN A 139 -14.04 -17.49 -1.57
C ASN A 139 -13.81 -17.85 -0.10
N ALA A 140 -14.48 -17.11 0.79
CA ALA A 140 -14.42 -17.33 2.24
C ALA A 140 -14.83 -18.77 2.67
N ASN A 141 -15.45 -19.56 1.80
CA ASN A 141 -15.87 -20.94 2.10
C ASN A 141 -14.72 -21.97 2.06
N HIS A 142 -13.51 -21.62 1.61
CA HIS A 142 -12.38 -22.56 1.71
C HIS A 142 -11.82 -22.69 3.13
N ARG A 143 -12.08 -21.73 4.02
CA ARG A 143 -11.52 -21.71 5.38
C ARG A 143 -12.18 -22.69 6.36
N GLY A 144 -13.29 -23.31 5.97
CA GLY A 144 -14.01 -24.26 6.84
C GLY A 144 -13.44 -25.68 6.84
N PHE A 145 -12.54 -26.01 5.91
CA PHE A 145 -12.04 -27.38 5.71
C PHE A 145 -10.54 -27.48 5.36
N ASP A 146 -9.78 -26.39 5.50
CA ASP A 146 -8.33 -26.40 5.29
C ASP A 146 -7.61 -26.74 6.61
N ASP A 147 -6.84 -27.83 6.58
CA ASP A 147 -5.99 -28.25 7.70
C ASP A 147 -5.02 -27.10 8.09
N PRO A 148 -5.00 -26.65 9.36
CA PRO A 148 -4.09 -25.61 9.83
C PRO A 148 -2.62 -25.90 9.54
N PHE A 149 -2.24 -27.16 9.33
CA PHE A 149 -0.91 -27.52 8.89
C PHE A 149 -0.53 -26.84 7.56
N TRP A 150 -1.42 -26.83 6.57
CA TRP A 150 -1.14 -26.28 5.24
C TRP A 150 -1.13 -24.76 5.18
N THR A 151 -1.55 -24.09 6.25
CA THR A 151 -1.46 -22.64 6.41
C THR A 151 -0.29 -22.25 7.32
N ASN A 152 -0.13 -22.92 8.46
CA ASN A 152 0.90 -22.57 9.45
C ASN A 152 2.29 -23.05 9.03
N ALA A 153 2.44 -24.27 8.51
CA ALA A 153 3.76 -24.79 8.13
C ALA A 153 4.47 -23.93 7.06
N PRO A 154 3.82 -23.53 5.93
CA PRO A 154 4.46 -22.65 4.97
C PRO A 154 4.68 -21.23 5.49
N ALA A 155 3.81 -20.71 6.38
CA ALA A 155 4.02 -19.42 7.02
C ALA A 155 5.28 -19.44 7.90
N SER A 156 5.42 -20.42 8.79
CA SER A 156 6.62 -20.57 9.64
C SER A 156 7.91 -20.81 8.84
N LEU A 157 7.83 -21.52 7.71
CA LEU A 157 8.98 -21.64 6.81
C LEU A 157 9.36 -20.28 6.21
N LEU A 158 8.38 -19.50 5.76
CA LEU A 158 8.61 -18.19 5.19
C LEU A 158 9.17 -17.20 6.24
N GLU A 159 8.67 -17.23 7.46
CA GLU A 159 9.21 -16.46 8.59
C GLU A 159 10.69 -16.75 8.80
N ALA A 160 11.05 -18.02 8.90
CA ALA A 160 12.44 -18.44 9.09
C ALA A 160 13.35 -17.97 7.94
N LEU A 161 12.87 -18.02 6.70
CA LEU A 161 13.62 -17.55 5.53
C LEU A 161 13.80 -16.04 5.51
N ILE A 162 12.77 -15.28 5.88
CA ILE A 162 12.83 -13.81 5.97
C ILE A 162 13.80 -13.40 7.07
N MET A 163 13.63 -13.93 8.29
CA MET A 163 14.52 -13.62 9.42
C MET A 163 15.98 -13.98 9.11
N PHE A 164 16.22 -15.13 8.49
CA PHE A 164 17.56 -15.50 8.04
C PHE A 164 18.13 -14.49 7.03
N THR A 165 17.30 -14.00 6.12
CA THR A 165 17.71 -13.03 5.10
C THR A 165 18.06 -11.68 5.73
N GLU A 166 17.28 -11.20 6.69
CA GLU A 166 17.52 -9.90 7.35
C GLU A 166 18.73 -9.93 8.28
N GLU A 167 18.92 -11.04 9.02
CA GLU A 167 19.99 -11.16 10.01
C GLU A 167 21.37 -11.45 9.37
N PHE A 168 21.42 -12.34 8.38
CA PHE A 168 22.69 -12.89 7.89
C PHE A 168 23.12 -12.37 6.51
N LEU A 169 22.23 -11.76 5.72
CA LEU A 169 22.59 -11.26 4.39
C LEU A 169 22.79 -9.74 4.36
N PRO A 170 23.69 -9.24 3.49
CA PRO A 170 23.88 -7.81 3.29
C PRO A 170 22.59 -7.09 2.88
N VAL A 171 22.44 -5.82 3.24
CA VAL A 171 21.23 -5.02 2.99
C VAL A 171 20.80 -5.03 1.51
N GLY A 172 21.74 -5.03 0.57
CA GLY A 172 21.43 -5.12 -0.86
C GLY A 172 20.77 -6.45 -1.30
N MET A 173 20.83 -7.48 -0.46
CA MET A 173 20.26 -8.81 -0.70
C MET A 173 18.97 -9.07 0.09
N GLN A 174 18.61 -8.17 1.00
CA GLN A 174 17.43 -8.28 1.86
C GLN A 174 16.15 -8.02 1.07
N THR A 175 15.79 -8.96 0.21
CA THR A 175 14.63 -8.90 -0.66
C THR A 175 13.83 -10.19 -0.61
N MET A 176 12.53 -10.09 -0.85
CA MET A 176 11.65 -11.26 -0.93
C MET A 176 12.12 -12.27 -2.00
N GLY A 177 12.71 -11.78 -3.11
CA GLY A 177 13.28 -12.64 -4.14
C GLY A 177 14.42 -13.53 -3.62
N THR A 178 15.27 -13.00 -2.74
CA THR A 178 16.33 -13.77 -2.09
C THR A 178 15.76 -14.81 -1.14
N ALA A 179 14.81 -14.42 -0.27
CA ALA A 179 14.17 -15.33 0.69
C ALA A 179 13.49 -16.52 -0.02
N LEU A 180 12.74 -16.26 -1.09
CA LEU A 180 12.10 -17.32 -1.90
C LEU A 180 13.11 -18.20 -2.63
N ARG A 181 14.22 -17.62 -3.11
CA ARG A 181 15.29 -18.38 -3.77
C ARG A 181 15.94 -19.36 -2.80
N LEU A 182 16.17 -18.96 -1.55
CA LEU A 182 16.67 -19.86 -0.50
C LEU A 182 15.70 -21.04 -0.26
N GLY A 183 14.39 -20.77 -0.20
CA GLY A 183 13.36 -21.80 -0.07
C GLY A 183 13.32 -22.81 -1.24
N SER A 184 13.71 -22.39 -2.45
CA SER A 184 13.71 -23.26 -3.65
C SER A 184 14.78 -24.37 -3.65
N GLY A 185 15.73 -24.36 -2.70
CA GLY A 185 16.74 -25.42 -2.56
C GLY A 185 17.77 -25.51 -3.69
N THR A 186 17.83 -24.54 -4.59
CA THR A 186 18.82 -24.56 -5.69
C THR A 186 20.20 -24.14 -5.18
N LYS A 187 21.27 -24.85 -5.54
CA LYS A 187 22.67 -24.49 -5.16
C LYS A 187 23.08 -23.08 -5.59
N SER A 188 22.38 -22.51 -6.58
CA SER A 188 22.56 -21.13 -7.02
C SER A 188 22.03 -20.08 -6.03
N ALA A 189 21.14 -20.47 -5.10
CA ALA A 189 20.51 -19.60 -4.12
C ALA A 189 21.49 -19.00 -3.12
N PHE A 190 22.55 -19.75 -2.78
CA PHE A 190 23.62 -19.29 -1.88
C PHE A 190 24.71 -18.48 -2.60
N ARG A 191 24.61 -18.32 -3.92
CA ARG A 191 25.58 -17.54 -4.69
C ARG A 191 25.15 -16.08 -4.68
N CYS A 192 26.04 -15.19 -4.20
CA CYS A 192 25.85 -13.76 -4.34
C CYS A 192 25.64 -13.42 -5.82
N PRO A 193 24.57 -12.69 -6.21
CA PRO A 193 24.44 -12.20 -7.57
C PRO A 193 25.64 -11.31 -7.89
N ALA A 194 26.30 -11.54 -9.02
CA ALA A 194 27.50 -10.81 -9.42
C ALA A 194 27.33 -9.27 -9.43
N ALA A 195 26.08 -8.79 -9.59
CA ALA A 195 25.72 -7.36 -9.52
C ALA A 195 25.84 -6.74 -8.11
N LEU A 196 25.76 -7.54 -7.05
CA LEU A 196 25.90 -7.12 -5.66
C LEU A 196 27.35 -7.24 -5.18
N GLU A 197 28.09 -8.21 -5.71
CA GLU A 197 29.52 -8.40 -5.46
C GLU A 197 30.36 -7.17 -5.88
N GLN A 198 29.93 -6.46 -6.93
CA GLN A 198 30.55 -5.20 -7.39
C GLN A 198 30.13 -3.96 -6.57
N ARG A 199 29.09 -4.06 -5.74
CA ARG A 199 28.50 -2.95 -4.98
C ARG A 199 28.83 -2.96 -3.49
N CYS A 200 29.43 -4.03 -2.96
CA CYS A 200 29.92 -4.04 -1.59
C CYS A 200 31.33 -3.40 -1.53
N PRO A 201 31.50 -2.15 -1.07
CA PRO A 201 32.79 -1.75 -0.54
C PRO A 201 33.07 -2.59 0.71
N GLU A 202 34.29 -3.11 0.81
CA GLU A 202 34.78 -3.64 2.07
C GLU A 202 34.76 -2.50 3.10
N GLN A 203 34.06 -2.70 4.20
CA GLN A 203 33.98 -1.84 5.39
C GLN A 203 32.87 -0.78 5.40
N GLY A 204 32.21 -0.74 6.56
CA GLY A 204 30.83 -0.33 6.70
C GLY A 204 30.57 1.17 6.63
N VAL A 205 29.39 1.51 6.15
CA VAL A 205 28.76 2.81 6.37
C VAL A 205 27.24 2.58 6.38
N ARG A 206 26.62 2.85 7.54
CA ARG A 206 25.17 2.82 7.76
C ARG A 206 24.51 4.17 7.39
N GLU A 207 25.18 4.97 6.57
CA GLU A 207 24.70 6.30 6.15
C GLU A 207 24.39 6.29 4.65
N ASN A 208 23.18 6.76 4.31
CA ASN A 208 22.66 7.07 2.97
C ASN A 208 22.01 5.94 2.14
N LEU A 209 21.05 5.22 2.72
CA LEU A 209 20.13 4.36 1.95
C LEU A 209 18.82 5.05 1.52
N GLU A 210 18.55 6.30 1.91
CA GLU A 210 17.37 7.04 1.43
C GLU A 210 17.36 7.25 -0.09
N GLN A 211 18.51 7.13 -0.76
CA GLN A 211 18.64 7.36 -2.20
C GLN A 211 18.51 6.08 -3.06
N HIS A 212 18.33 4.90 -2.46
CA HIS A 212 18.40 3.62 -3.21
C HIS A 212 17.11 2.79 -3.18
N CYS A 213 16.11 3.20 -2.40
CA CYS A 213 14.76 2.63 -2.45
C CYS A 213 13.81 3.41 -3.37
N TRP A 214 14.27 4.52 -3.96
CA TRP A 214 13.54 5.37 -4.89
C TRP A 214 14.46 5.72 -6.07
N TYR A 215 14.25 5.11 -7.24
CA TYR A 215 14.86 5.62 -8.47
C TYR A 215 13.98 6.76 -9.03
N PRO A 216 14.42 8.04 -9.03
CA PRO A 216 13.80 9.06 -9.86
C PRO A 216 14.34 8.90 -11.29
N GLY A 217 13.68 8.05 -12.06
CA GLY A 217 13.90 7.95 -13.50
C GLY A 217 13.14 9.04 -14.26
N ASN A 218 13.57 10.31 -14.16
CA ASN A 218 13.60 11.20 -15.32
C ASN A 218 14.40 12.48 -15.05
N ARG A 219 15.42 12.67 -15.89
CA ARG A 219 16.27 13.86 -15.97
C ARG A 219 15.40 15.08 -16.27
N LEU A 220 15.39 16.06 -15.38
CA LEU A 220 15.11 17.44 -15.75
C LEU A 220 16.18 17.87 -16.75
N GLY A 221 15.79 18.05 -18.01
CA GLY A 221 16.60 18.77 -18.97
C GLY A 221 16.86 20.17 -18.44
N THR A 222 18.12 20.45 -18.11
CA THR A 222 18.62 21.80 -17.86
C THR A 222 18.37 22.66 -19.09
N VAL A 223 17.35 23.52 -19.03
CA VAL A 223 17.24 24.67 -19.91
C VAL A 223 18.37 25.63 -19.50
N HIS A 224 19.45 25.65 -20.28
CA HIS A 224 20.46 26.70 -20.19
C HIS A 224 19.82 28.05 -20.51
N GLY A 225 19.62 28.88 -19.48
CA GLY A 225 19.44 30.31 -19.66
C GLY A 225 20.73 30.91 -20.24
N ARG A 226 20.70 31.30 -21.52
CA ARG A 226 21.66 32.27 -22.05
C ARG A 226 21.14 33.66 -21.66
N GLY A 227 21.81 34.27 -20.69
CA GLY A 227 21.78 35.72 -20.53
C GLY A 227 22.71 36.35 -21.55
N ARG A 228 22.14 37.10 -22.49
CA ARG A 228 22.47 38.48 -22.86
C ARG A 228 21.36 39.00 -23.77
#